data_AF-A0A090LWU5-F1
#
_entry.id   AF-A0A090LWU5-F1
#
_cell.length_a   1.000
_cell.length_b   1.000
_cell.length_c   1.000
_cell.angle_alpha   90.00
_cell.angle_beta   90.00
_cell.angle_gamma   90.00
#
_symmetry.space_group_name_H-M   'P 1'
#
loop_
_entity.id
_entity.type
_entity.pdbx_description
1 polymer ?
#
loop_
_entity_poly.entity_id
_entity_poly.type
_entity_poly.pdbx_seq_one_letter_code
_entity_poly.pdbx_strand_id
1 'polypeptide(L)'
;MTIPEGEWKNYKTTFNYQYQLSMKKGSVFWDNLIHNFSTSILSANVGFFSEIEFSTHELGVRELAKESRQSRYYLSKNFKEKLKTTQPHLRTSRMVESIDEPGKFYLFLFFPNDSKLSYSDYRIQRISYINAYAEVAFNKYRHIKKLITIATEPQNTEGRSEDLIYSISPEKFTKEQNEKAKRLSREYKILSDFLPTKTTKSDNFKSVISKGEKIGRNTPCPCGSGVKFKKCHGANN
;
A
#
# COMPACT_ATOMS: atom_id res chain seq x y z
N MET A 1 -2.79 -2.03 -34.43
CA MET A 1 -4.06 -2.41 -35.09
C MET A 1 -4.64 -1.14 -35.71
N THR A 2 -4.73 -1.09 -37.03
CA THR A 2 -5.33 0.01 -37.78
C THR A 2 -6.76 -0.37 -38.11
N ILE A 3 -7.70 0.53 -37.84
CA ILE A 3 -9.12 0.34 -38.17
C ILE A 3 -9.33 1.00 -39.54
N PRO A 4 -9.82 0.27 -40.55
CA PRO A 4 -10.13 0.85 -41.85
C PRO A 4 -11.10 2.02 -41.75
N GLU A 5 -10.99 2.96 -42.69
CA GLU A 5 -11.88 4.11 -42.76
C GLU A 5 -13.35 3.65 -42.94
N GLY A 6 -14.28 4.25 -42.19
CA GLY A 6 -15.70 3.84 -42.16
C GLY A 6 -16.05 2.72 -41.16
N GLU A 7 -15.10 1.87 -40.77
CA GLU A 7 -15.34 0.71 -39.90
C GLU A 7 -15.40 1.04 -38.39
N TRP A 8 -15.26 2.31 -38.03
CA TRP A 8 -15.27 2.74 -36.62
C TRP A 8 -16.58 2.39 -35.89
N LYS A 9 -17.72 2.54 -36.57
CA LYS A 9 -19.03 2.19 -35.98
C LYS A 9 -19.14 0.70 -35.68
N ASN A 10 -18.67 -0.14 -36.60
CA ASN A 10 -18.66 -1.60 -36.43
C ASN A 10 -17.67 -2.03 -35.36
N TYR A 11 -16.47 -1.43 -35.32
CA TYR A 11 -15.50 -1.72 -34.27
C TYR A 11 -16.07 -1.48 -32.86
N LYS A 12 -16.88 -0.43 -32.67
CA LYS A 12 -17.49 -0.13 -31.37
C LYS A 12 -18.45 -1.21 -30.86
N THR A 13 -19.07 -2.00 -31.74
CA THR A 13 -19.97 -3.08 -31.31
C THR A 13 -19.22 -4.37 -30.98
N THR A 14 -17.93 -4.45 -31.34
CA THR A 14 -17.11 -5.63 -31.06
C THR A 14 -16.87 -5.85 -29.57
N PHE A 15 -16.69 -7.12 -29.19
CA PHE A 15 -16.29 -7.51 -27.85
C PHE A 15 -15.00 -6.81 -27.40
N ASN A 16 -14.00 -6.72 -28.28
CA ASN A 16 -12.70 -6.12 -27.95
C ASN A 16 -12.83 -4.64 -27.56
N TYR A 17 -13.63 -3.87 -28.29
CA TYR A 17 -13.86 -2.47 -27.94
C TYR A 17 -14.59 -2.34 -26.60
N GLN A 18 -15.66 -3.11 -26.40
CA GLN A 18 -16.43 -3.06 -25.16
C GLN A 18 -15.60 -3.52 -23.95
N TYR A 19 -14.75 -4.52 -24.13
CA TYR A 19 -13.79 -4.99 -23.14
C TYR A 19 -12.75 -3.91 -22.79
N GLN A 20 -12.14 -3.26 -23.79
CA GLN A 20 -11.21 -2.15 -23.55
C GLN A 20 -11.89 -0.97 -22.84
N LEU A 21 -13.13 -0.66 -23.23
CA LEU A 21 -13.92 0.40 -22.62
C LEU A 21 -14.26 0.09 -21.16
N SER A 22 -14.63 -1.15 -20.83
CA SER A 22 -14.91 -1.57 -19.46
C SER A 22 -13.67 -1.54 -18.58
N MET A 23 -12.52 -1.98 -19.12
CA MET A 23 -11.22 -1.88 -18.46
C MET A 23 -10.87 -0.42 -18.17
N LYS A 24 -11.00 0.47 -19.17
CA LYS A 24 -10.79 1.91 -19.01
C LYS A 24 -11.68 2.51 -17.93
N LYS A 25 -12.97 2.17 -17.91
CA LYS A 25 -13.92 2.69 -16.91
C LYS A 25 -13.60 2.18 -15.50
N GLY A 26 -13.25 0.89 -15.35
CA GLY A 26 -13.01 0.31 -14.03
C GLY A 26 -11.65 0.69 -13.42
N SER A 27 -10.68 1.12 -14.23
CA SER A 27 -9.35 1.54 -13.79
C SER A 27 -9.24 3.03 -13.39
N VAL A 28 -10.29 3.84 -13.60
CA VAL A 28 -10.28 5.29 -13.29
C VAL A 28 -9.89 5.55 -11.83
N PHE A 29 -10.31 4.68 -10.91
CA PHE A 29 -9.92 4.81 -9.50
C PHE A 29 -8.40 4.76 -9.31
N TRP A 30 -7.71 3.85 -10.00
CA TRP A 30 -6.26 3.77 -9.93
C TRP A 30 -5.58 5.01 -10.53
N ASP A 31 -6.11 5.52 -11.63
CA ASP A 31 -5.60 6.76 -12.24
C ASP A 31 -5.76 7.95 -11.30
N ASN A 32 -6.91 8.07 -10.63
CA ASN A 32 -7.14 9.09 -9.61
C ASN A 32 -6.22 8.91 -8.41
N LEU A 33 -5.96 7.68 -7.99
CA LEU A 33 -5.05 7.38 -6.88
C LEU A 33 -3.62 7.81 -7.21
N ILE A 34 -3.14 7.53 -8.43
CA ILE A 34 -1.85 8.05 -8.94
C ILE A 34 -1.86 9.58 -8.93
N HIS A 35 -2.89 10.20 -9.49
CA HIS A 35 -3.00 11.65 -9.57
C HIS A 35 -2.97 12.30 -8.18
N ASN A 36 -3.76 11.80 -7.23
CA ASN A 36 -3.83 12.32 -5.87
C ASN A 36 -2.48 12.24 -5.18
N PHE A 37 -1.80 11.09 -5.23
CA PHE A 37 -0.46 10.98 -4.63
C PHE A 37 0.56 11.89 -5.33
N SER A 38 0.57 11.97 -6.65
CA SER A 38 1.44 12.90 -7.38
C SER A 38 1.21 14.34 -6.93
N THR A 39 -0.04 14.78 -6.82
CA THR A 39 -0.40 16.13 -6.37
C THR A 39 -0.01 16.37 -4.90
N SER A 40 -0.25 15.40 -4.01
CA SER A 40 0.16 15.49 -2.60
C SER A 40 1.68 15.58 -2.42
N ILE A 41 2.45 14.84 -3.23
CA ILE A 41 3.91 14.89 -3.26
C ILE A 41 4.40 16.26 -3.75
N LEU A 42 3.84 16.78 -4.86
CA LEU A 42 4.25 18.06 -5.45
C LEU A 42 3.85 19.28 -4.61
N SER A 43 2.72 19.21 -3.89
CA SER A 43 2.21 20.32 -3.07
C SER A 43 2.81 20.37 -1.66
N ALA A 44 3.79 19.52 -1.34
CA ALA A 44 4.36 19.36 0.00
C ALA A 44 3.33 19.06 1.11
N ASN A 45 2.12 18.65 0.74
CA ASN A 45 1.03 18.26 1.67
C ASN A 45 1.16 16.82 2.17
N VAL A 46 2.36 16.26 2.17
CA VAL A 46 2.67 14.96 2.80
C VAL A 46 2.70 15.14 4.32
N GLY A 47 1.53 15.31 4.94
CA GLY A 47 1.38 15.51 6.38
C GLY A 47 2.15 14.46 7.22
N PHE A 48 2.80 14.92 8.29
CA PHE A 48 3.71 14.19 9.21
C PHE A 48 4.90 13.45 8.53
N PHE A 49 4.96 13.47 7.21
CA PHE A 49 5.98 12.82 6.37
C PHE A 49 6.78 13.79 5.51
N SER A 50 6.80 15.07 5.86
CA SER A 50 7.79 16.02 5.33
C SER A 50 9.24 15.55 5.55
N GLU A 51 9.45 14.55 6.42
CA GLU A 51 10.76 13.97 6.75
C GLU A 51 11.02 12.56 6.20
N ILE A 52 10.02 11.87 5.61
CA ILE A 52 10.32 10.72 4.73
C ILE A 52 10.65 11.31 3.37
N GLU A 53 11.90 11.10 2.97
CA GLU A 53 12.48 11.60 1.73
C GLU A 53 11.51 11.42 0.55
N PHE A 54 11.29 12.50 -0.19
CA PHE A 54 10.47 12.61 -1.40
C PHE A 54 10.65 11.40 -2.36
N SER A 55 11.87 10.88 -2.40
CA SER A 55 12.27 9.66 -3.13
C SER A 55 11.37 8.45 -2.83
N THR A 56 10.92 8.26 -1.60
CA THR A 56 10.15 7.06 -1.20
C THR A 56 8.72 7.07 -1.73
N HIS A 57 8.08 8.24 -1.72
CA HIS A 57 6.72 8.41 -2.22
C HIS A 57 6.71 8.39 -3.76
N GLU A 58 7.71 9.00 -4.40
CA GLU A 58 7.89 8.92 -5.86
C GLU A 58 8.00 7.47 -6.34
N LEU A 59 8.85 6.67 -5.68
CA LEU A 59 9.04 5.27 -6.04
C LEU A 59 7.72 4.49 -5.99
N GLY A 60 6.90 4.73 -4.96
CA GLY A 60 5.56 4.16 -4.85
C GLY A 60 4.68 4.54 -6.03
N VAL A 61 4.54 5.85 -6.31
CA VAL A 61 3.71 6.36 -7.42
C VAL A 61 4.19 5.82 -8.77
N ARG A 62 5.50 5.71 -8.95
CA ARG A 62 6.09 5.13 -10.16
C ARG A 62 5.71 3.66 -10.33
N GLU A 63 5.74 2.86 -9.27
CA GLU A 63 5.30 1.45 -9.36
C GLU A 63 3.79 1.35 -9.67
N LEU A 64 2.95 2.24 -9.12
CA LEU A 64 1.52 2.31 -9.50
C LEU A 64 1.34 2.65 -10.98
N ALA A 65 2.16 3.56 -11.51
CA ALA A 65 2.08 4.00 -12.91
C ALA A 65 2.56 2.93 -13.90
N LYS A 66 3.44 2.01 -13.47
CA LYS A 66 3.90 0.87 -14.28
C LYS A 66 2.80 -0.17 -14.56
N GLU A 67 1.72 -0.19 -13.78
CA GLU A 67 0.61 -1.11 -14.02
C GLU A 67 -0.10 -0.80 -15.35
N SER A 68 -0.29 -1.84 -16.16
CA SER A 68 -1.09 -1.88 -17.37
C SER A 68 -2.56 -1.58 -17.05
N ARG A 69 -3.32 -1.20 -18.09
CA ARG A 69 -4.74 -0.87 -17.91
C ARG A 69 -5.54 -2.04 -17.31
N GLN A 70 -5.21 -3.27 -17.69
CA GLN A 70 -5.84 -4.49 -17.15
C GLN A 70 -5.50 -4.69 -15.68
N SER A 71 -4.23 -4.51 -15.30
CA SER A 71 -3.82 -4.64 -13.90
C SER A 71 -4.44 -3.55 -13.03
N ARG A 72 -4.45 -2.29 -13.48
CA ARG A 72 -5.14 -1.18 -12.80
C ARG A 72 -6.62 -1.48 -12.55
N TYR A 73 -7.32 -2.06 -13.53
CA TYR A 73 -8.71 -2.51 -13.37
C TYR A 73 -8.81 -3.59 -12.28
N TYR A 74 -7.98 -4.62 -12.36
CA TYR A 74 -7.97 -5.74 -11.42
C TYR A 74 -7.68 -5.31 -9.97
N LEU A 75 -6.67 -4.46 -9.79
CA LEU A 75 -6.30 -3.88 -8.49
C LEU A 75 -7.41 -2.95 -7.97
N SER A 76 -7.98 -2.09 -8.83
CA SER A 76 -9.10 -1.22 -8.48
C SER A 76 -10.32 -2.01 -8.01
N LYS A 77 -10.65 -3.10 -8.71
CA LYS A 77 -11.77 -3.98 -8.35
C LYS A 77 -11.52 -4.59 -6.97
N ASN A 78 -10.35 -5.19 -6.74
CA ASN A 78 -9.99 -5.79 -5.46
C ASN A 78 -10.01 -4.78 -4.30
N PHE A 79 -9.48 -3.58 -4.51
CA PHE A 79 -9.49 -2.53 -3.51
C PHE A 79 -10.91 -2.12 -3.15
N LYS A 80 -11.74 -1.80 -4.15
CA LYS A 80 -13.12 -1.32 -3.95
C LYS A 80 -14.01 -2.37 -3.31
N GLU A 81 -13.90 -3.63 -3.73
CA GLU A 81 -14.62 -4.73 -3.11
C GLU A 81 -14.25 -4.88 -1.64
N LYS A 82 -12.95 -4.87 -1.33
CA LYS A 82 -12.51 -4.99 0.06
C LYS A 82 -13.00 -3.80 0.90
N LEU A 83 -12.85 -2.57 0.40
CA LEU A 83 -13.34 -1.37 1.09
C LEU A 83 -14.84 -1.45 1.39
N LYS A 84 -15.67 -1.84 0.41
CA LYS A 84 -17.13 -1.99 0.58
C LYS A 84 -17.53 -3.01 1.65
N THR A 85 -16.76 -4.08 1.79
CA THR A 85 -17.03 -5.14 2.78
C THR A 85 -16.41 -4.87 4.15
N THR A 86 -15.65 -3.78 4.30
CA THR A 86 -14.91 -3.50 5.54
C THR A 86 -15.77 -2.67 6.48
N GLN A 87 -15.99 -3.18 7.69
CA GLN A 87 -16.73 -2.46 8.72
C GLN A 87 -15.89 -1.29 9.28
N PRO A 88 -16.51 -0.15 9.65
CA PRO A 88 -15.80 1.08 10.00
C PRO A 88 -14.77 0.97 11.13
N HIS A 89 -15.02 0.08 12.09
CA HIS A 89 -14.21 -0.09 13.29
C HIS A 89 -13.19 -1.24 13.17
N LEU A 90 -13.20 -1.99 12.06
CA LEU A 90 -12.33 -3.16 11.89
C LEU A 90 -11.09 -2.79 11.10
N ARG A 91 -9.92 -3.14 11.64
CA ARG A 91 -8.71 -3.18 10.85
C ARG A 91 -8.75 -4.42 9.96
N THR A 92 -8.64 -4.22 8.65
CA THR A 92 -8.60 -5.33 7.70
C THR A 92 -7.58 -5.08 6.61
N SER A 93 -7.15 -6.16 5.95
CA SER A 93 -6.21 -6.06 4.85
C SER A 93 -6.56 -7.02 3.71
N ARG A 94 -6.01 -6.77 2.53
CA ARG A 94 -6.02 -7.69 1.39
C ARG A 94 -4.67 -7.58 0.66
N MET A 95 -4.06 -8.72 0.36
CA MET A 95 -2.90 -8.81 -0.52
C MET A 95 -3.35 -9.22 -1.92
N VAL A 96 -2.75 -8.60 -2.93
CA VAL A 96 -3.04 -8.87 -4.35
C VAL A 96 -1.74 -8.82 -5.13
N GLU A 97 -1.44 -9.86 -5.90
CA GLU A 97 -0.30 -9.85 -6.82
C GLU A 97 -0.61 -9.01 -8.06
N SER A 98 0.37 -8.25 -8.56
CA SER A 98 0.28 -7.61 -9.86
C SER A 98 0.22 -8.68 -10.94
N ILE A 99 -0.74 -8.56 -11.86
CA ILE A 99 -0.83 -9.47 -12.99
C ILE A 99 0.24 -9.18 -14.07
N ASP A 100 0.87 -8.01 -14.02
CA ASP A 100 1.89 -7.59 -14.98
C ASP A 100 3.31 -7.99 -14.54
N GLU A 101 3.55 -8.16 -13.23
CA GLU A 101 4.88 -8.41 -12.67
C GLU A 101 4.81 -9.42 -11.51
N PRO A 102 5.08 -10.71 -11.77
CA PRO A 102 5.15 -11.73 -10.73
C PRO A 102 6.14 -11.36 -9.62
N GLY A 103 5.74 -11.60 -8.37
CA GLY A 103 6.50 -11.21 -7.17
C GLY A 103 6.33 -9.75 -6.74
N LYS A 104 5.58 -8.91 -7.48
CA LYS A 104 5.15 -7.59 -7.01
C LYS A 104 3.75 -7.67 -6.44
N PHE A 105 3.61 -7.29 -5.17
CA PHE A 105 2.35 -7.35 -4.44
C PHE A 105 1.88 -5.97 -4.01
N TYR A 106 0.57 -5.81 -3.98
CA TYR A 106 -0.13 -4.72 -3.35
C TYR A 106 -0.75 -5.20 -2.04
N LEU A 107 -0.50 -4.45 -0.97
CA LEU A 107 -1.18 -4.61 0.30
C LEU A 107 -2.16 -3.45 0.48
N PHE A 108 -3.44 -3.75 0.48
CA PHE A 108 -4.49 -2.79 0.83
C PHE A 108 -4.79 -2.92 2.32
N LEU A 109 -4.48 -1.88 3.09
CA LEU A 109 -4.71 -1.83 4.53
C LEU A 109 -5.82 -0.81 4.85
N PHE A 110 -6.90 -1.29 5.46
CA PHE A 110 -7.97 -0.44 5.96
C PHE A 110 -7.81 -0.32 7.48
N PHE A 111 -7.37 0.85 7.94
CA PHE A 111 -7.00 1.09 9.32
C PHE A 111 -7.93 2.14 9.96
N PRO A 112 -8.80 1.74 10.92
CA PRO A 112 -9.80 2.62 11.50
C PRO A 112 -9.16 3.74 12.32
N ASN A 113 -9.70 4.95 12.19
CA ASN A 113 -9.33 6.05 13.08
C ASN A 113 -10.15 5.94 14.38
N ASP A 114 -9.47 5.76 15.51
CA ASP A 114 -10.09 5.78 16.84
C ASP A 114 -10.25 7.24 17.27
N SER A 115 -11.49 7.68 17.50
CA SER A 115 -11.83 9.07 17.86
C SER A 115 -11.17 9.58 19.15
N LYS A 116 -10.53 8.68 19.92
CA LYS A 116 -9.79 9.01 21.14
C LYS A 116 -8.36 9.44 20.91
N LEU A 117 -7.79 9.18 19.73
CA LEU A 117 -6.42 9.54 19.40
C LEU A 117 -6.37 10.91 18.72
N SER A 118 -5.26 11.64 18.92
CA SER A 118 -4.97 12.75 18.03
C SER A 118 -4.75 12.22 16.61
N TYR A 119 -5.11 13.00 15.60
CA TYR A 119 -4.90 12.60 14.19
C TYR A 119 -3.44 12.23 13.90
N SER A 120 -2.49 12.92 14.54
CA SER A 120 -1.06 12.61 14.41
C SER A 120 -0.68 11.24 14.99
N ASP A 121 -1.23 10.87 16.14
CA ASP A 121 -0.93 9.57 16.78
C ASP A 121 -1.61 8.43 16.02
N TYR A 122 -2.82 8.66 15.49
CA TYR A 122 -3.48 7.76 14.55
C TYR A 122 -2.58 7.44 13.34
N ARG A 123 -2.03 8.48 12.69
CA ARG A 123 -1.14 8.32 11.52
C ARG A 123 0.11 7.53 11.88
N ILE A 124 0.74 7.81 13.03
CA ILE A 124 1.91 7.07 13.52
C ILE A 124 1.57 5.60 13.77
N GLN A 125 0.41 5.31 14.36
CA GLN A 125 -0.04 3.95 14.59
C GLN A 125 -0.29 3.21 13.27
N ARG A 126 -0.94 3.85 12.29
CA ARG A 126 -1.18 3.27 10.97
C ARG A 126 0.12 2.87 10.28
N ILE A 127 1.14 3.73 10.32
CA ILE A 127 2.46 3.46 9.71
C ILE A 127 3.17 2.32 10.43
N SER A 128 3.07 2.29 11.76
CA SER A 128 3.62 1.20 12.56
C SER A 128 3.00 -0.15 12.16
N TYR A 129 1.70 -0.18 11.86
CA TYR A 129 1.04 -1.35 11.28
C TYR A 129 1.50 -1.65 9.86
N ILE A 130 1.66 -0.66 8.97
CA ILE A 130 2.18 -0.90 7.61
C ILE A 130 3.53 -1.63 7.67
N ASN A 131 4.45 -1.15 8.51
CA ASN A 131 5.77 -1.75 8.66
C ASN A 131 5.68 -3.19 9.21
N ALA A 132 4.80 -3.45 10.18
CA ALA A 132 4.58 -4.79 10.70
C ALA A 132 3.98 -5.73 9.64
N TYR A 133 3.04 -5.24 8.83
CA TYR A 133 2.46 -6.00 7.73
C TYR A 133 3.52 -6.35 6.67
N ALA A 134 4.38 -5.41 6.30
CA ALA A 134 5.46 -5.66 5.35
C ALA A 134 6.42 -6.73 5.87
N GLU A 135 6.83 -6.63 7.14
CA GLU A 135 7.72 -7.61 7.77
C GLU A 135 7.11 -9.02 7.78
N VAL A 136 5.85 -9.14 8.16
CA VAL A 136 5.13 -10.43 8.14
C VAL A 136 4.96 -10.95 6.72
N ALA A 137 4.60 -10.09 5.76
CA ALA A 137 4.38 -10.47 4.37
C ALA A 137 5.65 -11.06 3.74
N PHE A 138 6.77 -10.33 3.82
CA PHE A 138 8.03 -10.81 3.25
C PHE A 138 8.53 -12.09 3.95
N ASN A 139 8.28 -12.23 5.25
CA ASN A 139 8.67 -13.43 5.99
C ASN A 139 7.84 -14.67 5.60
N LYS A 140 6.51 -14.53 5.56
CA LYS A 140 5.55 -15.60 5.29
C LYS A 140 5.56 -15.99 3.81
N TYR A 141 5.77 -15.04 2.91
CA TYR A 141 5.68 -15.24 1.45
C TYR A 141 7.01 -14.88 0.76
N ARG A 142 7.91 -15.86 0.65
CA ARG A 142 9.28 -15.67 0.11
C ARG A 142 9.37 -15.32 -1.38
N HIS A 143 8.28 -15.51 -2.13
CA HIS A 143 8.21 -15.13 -3.54
C HIS A 143 7.96 -13.63 -3.74
N ILE A 144 7.52 -12.90 -2.70
CA ILE A 144 7.35 -11.45 -2.76
C ILE A 144 8.73 -10.80 -2.89
N LYS A 145 8.90 -10.01 -3.95
CA LYS A 145 10.09 -9.19 -4.25
C LYS A 145 9.84 -7.72 -3.98
N LYS A 146 8.66 -7.23 -4.34
CA LYS A 146 8.22 -5.85 -4.13
C LYS A 146 6.89 -5.84 -3.41
N LEU A 147 6.72 -4.93 -2.46
CA LEU A 147 5.46 -4.71 -1.77
C LEU A 147 5.10 -3.23 -1.80
N ILE A 148 3.95 -2.91 -2.39
CA ILE A 148 3.38 -1.58 -2.39
C ILE A 148 2.20 -1.59 -1.42
N THR A 149 2.33 -0.89 -0.30
CA THR A 149 1.25 -0.77 0.68
C THR A 149 0.48 0.51 0.45
N ILE A 150 -0.83 0.38 0.25
CA ILE A 150 -1.79 1.49 0.24
C ILE A 150 -2.64 1.35 1.50
N ALA A 151 -2.50 2.30 2.42
CA ALA A 151 -3.28 2.33 3.65
C ALA A 151 -4.25 3.51 3.66
N THR A 152 -5.47 3.27 4.11
CA THR A 152 -6.51 4.29 4.23
C THR A 152 -7.52 3.88 5.30
N GLU A 153 -8.45 4.77 5.64
CA GLU A 153 -9.55 4.49 6.53
C GLU A 153 -10.59 3.54 5.88
N PRO A 154 -11.31 2.73 6.68
CA PRO A 154 -12.53 2.03 6.27
C PRO A 154 -13.63 2.98 5.73
N GLN A 155 -14.78 2.43 5.32
CA GLN A 155 -15.92 3.28 4.95
C GLN A 155 -16.49 4.04 6.16
N ASN A 156 -17.19 5.14 5.87
CA ASN A 156 -17.94 5.95 6.83
C ASN A 156 -17.08 6.56 7.96
N THR A 157 -15.84 6.92 7.66
CA THR A 157 -14.99 7.73 8.54
C THR A 157 -15.07 9.21 8.18
N GLU A 158 -15.00 10.09 9.18
CA GLU A 158 -14.88 11.53 8.96
C GLU A 158 -13.46 11.83 8.45
N GLY A 159 -13.37 12.34 7.21
CA GLY A 159 -12.11 12.53 6.52
C GLY A 159 -11.50 11.22 6.00
N ARG A 160 -10.65 11.35 4.99
CA ARG A 160 -9.90 10.25 4.40
C ARG A 160 -8.47 10.70 4.12
N SER A 161 -7.52 9.86 4.49
CA SER A 161 -6.11 10.03 4.17
C SER A 161 -5.55 8.74 3.60
N GLU A 162 -4.60 8.86 2.69
CA GLU A 162 -3.92 7.72 2.10
C GLU A 162 -2.43 7.74 2.42
N ASP A 163 -1.87 6.58 2.74
CA ASP A 163 -0.42 6.36 2.78
C ASP A 163 -0.02 5.40 1.68
N LEU A 164 1.12 5.69 1.04
CA LEU A 164 1.73 4.86 0.02
C LEU A 164 3.18 4.56 0.40
N ILE A 165 3.46 3.29 0.70
CA ILE A 165 4.81 2.85 1.04
C ILE A 165 5.26 1.76 0.08
N TYR A 166 6.36 2.03 -0.63
CA TYR A 166 7.08 1.04 -1.42
C TYR A 166 8.13 0.34 -0.56
N SER A 167 8.15 -0.98 -0.56
CA SER A 167 9.12 -1.80 0.18
C SER A 167 9.68 -2.91 -0.70
N ILE A 168 10.94 -3.27 -0.47
CA ILE A 168 11.64 -4.34 -1.19
C ILE A 168 11.95 -5.46 -0.20
N SER A 169 11.74 -6.70 -0.65
CA SER A 169 12.03 -7.89 0.14
C SER A 169 13.53 -7.98 0.43
N PRO A 170 13.94 -8.27 1.68
CA PRO A 170 15.35 -8.46 2.00
C PRO A 170 15.90 -9.74 1.36
N GLU A 171 17.16 -9.73 0.94
CA GLU A 171 17.82 -10.90 0.34
C GLU A 171 17.88 -12.09 1.30
N LYS A 172 18.07 -11.82 2.59
CA LYS A 172 18.17 -12.82 3.66
C LYS A 172 17.41 -12.35 4.89
N PHE A 173 16.83 -13.30 5.62
CA PHE A 173 16.17 -13.05 6.89
C PHE A 173 17.00 -13.63 8.02
N THR A 174 17.32 -12.81 9.01
CA THR A 174 17.95 -13.27 10.25
C THR A 174 16.96 -14.07 11.09
N LYS A 175 17.48 -14.88 12.03
CA LYS A 175 16.65 -15.60 13.01
C LYS A 175 15.75 -14.64 13.80
N GLU A 176 16.30 -13.51 14.23
CA GLU A 176 15.57 -12.46 14.93
C GLU A 176 14.42 -11.88 14.09
N GLN A 177 14.65 -11.57 12.81
CA GLN A 177 13.59 -11.10 11.90
C GLN A 177 12.50 -12.15 11.71
N ASN A 178 12.86 -13.43 11.59
CA ASN A 178 11.89 -14.51 11.50
C ASN A 178 11.04 -14.64 12.77
N GLU A 179 11.66 -14.52 13.94
CA GLU A 179 10.96 -14.59 15.24
C GLU A 179 10.07 -13.37 15.47
N LYS A 180 10.56 -12.17 15.14
CA LYS A 180 9.79 -10.93 15.20
C LYS A 180 8.59 -10.97 14.28
N ALA A 181 8.73 -11.39 13.02
CA ALA A 181 7.62 -11.54 12.09
C ALA A 181 6.57 -12.55 12.61
N LYS A 182 6.99 -13.71 13.13
CA LYS A 182 6.07 -14.69 13.73
C LYS A 182 5.34 -14.12 14.95
N ARG A 183 6.03 -13.34 15.80
CA ARG A 183 5.41 -12.64 16.94
C ARG A 183 4.38 -11.62 16.46
N LEU A 184 4.75 -10.74 15.53
CA LEU A 184 3.86 -9.72 14.95
C LEU A 184 2.61 -10.35 14.32
N SER A 185 2.78 -11.43 13.56
CA SER A 185 1.66 -12.14 12.94
C SER A 185 0.68 -12.69 13.97
N ARG A 186 1.17 -13.28 15.07
CA ARG A 186 0.34 -13.86 16.14
C ARG A 186 -0.32 -12.80 17.02
N GLU A 187 0.49 -11.92 17.60
CA GLU A 187 0.07 -10.90 18.57
C GLU A 187 -0.93 -9.93 17.96
N TYR A 188 -0.63 -9.46 16.75
CA TYR A 188 -1.45 -8.47 16.07
C TYR A 188 -2.30 -9.06 14.95
N LYS A 189 -2.45 -10.39 14.86
CA LYS A 189 -3.29 -11.07 13.85
C LYS A 189 -3.04 -10.56 12.42
N ILE A 190 -1.77 -10.34 12.09
CA ILE A 190 -1.34 -9.82 10.79
C ILE A 190 -1.20 -11.00 9.83
N LEU A 191 -1.94 -10.97 8.73
CA LEU A 191 -1.94 -11.99 7.68
C LEU A 191 -2.12 -13.42 8.23
N SER A 192 -2.86 -13.55 9.34
CA SER A 192 -3.29 -14.83 9.90
C SER A 192 -4.44 -15.41 9.07
N ASP A 193 -4.54 -16.73 9.03
CA ASP A 193 -5.58 -17.44 8.26
C ASP A 193 -7.00 -17.25 8.84
N PHE A 194 -7.13 -16.49 9.94
CA PHE A 194 -8.38 -16.12 10.60
C PHE A 194 -8.83 -14.68 10.28
N LEU A 195 -10.14 -14.56 10.05
CA LEU A 195 -11.02 -13.42 9.69
C LEU A 195 -10.71 -12.04 10.34
N PRO A 196 -11.27 -10.93 9.77
CA PRO A 196 -11.03 -9.54 10.20
C PRO A 196 -11.15 -9.33 11.71
N THR A 197 -10.17 -8.62 12.28
CA THR A 197 -10.05 -8.39 13.72
C THR A 197 -10.93 -7.22 14.17
N LYS A 198 -11.82 -7.43 15.15
CA LYS A 198 -12.37 -6.34 15.98
C LYS A 198 -11.20 -5.65 16.65
N THR A 199 -11.07 -4.34 16.46
CA THR A 199 -10.19 -3.51 17.29
C THR A 199 -10.59 -3.75 18.74
N THR A 200 -9.87 -4.63 19.42
CA THR A 200 -9.93 -4.73 20.87
C THR A 200 -9.21 -3.51 21.39
N LYS A 201 -9.90 -2.76 22.26
CA LYS A 201 -9.44 -1.56 22.96
C LYS A 201 -7.92 -1.56 23.14
N SER A 202 -7.25 -0.55 22.60
CA SER A 202 -5.82 -0.29 22.82
C SER A 202 -4.95 -1.56 22.67
N ASP A 203 -4.78 -2.07 21.46
CA ASP A 203 -3.57 -2.86 21.21
C ASP A 203 -2.40 -1.90 21.50
N ASN A 204 -1.64 -2.19 22.55
CA ASN A 204 -0.41 -1.47 22.95
C ASN A 204 0.70 -1.69 21.90
N PHE A 205 0.38 -1.50 20.62
CA PHE A 205 1.34 -1.48 19.53
C PHE A 205 2.22 -0.25 19.76
N LYS A 206 3.36 -0.46 20.43
CA LYS A 206 4.35 0.59 20.64
C LYS A 206 4.83 1.08 19.28
N SER A 207 4.53 2.33 18.96
CA SER A 207 5.07 2.95 17.75
C SER A 207 6.59 2.99 17.87
N VAL A 208 7.27 2.36 16.91
CA VAL A 208 8.74 2.36 16.87
C VAL A 208 9.26 3.71 16.34
N ILE A 209 8.37 4.55 15.81
CA ILE A 209 8.67 5.86 15.27
C ILE A 209 8.28 6.91 16.30
N SER A 210 9.26 7.69 16.76
CA SER A 210 9.05 8.86 17.62
C SER A 210 8.71 10.09 16.75
N LYS A 211 7.96 11.05 17.29
CA LYS A 211 7.64 12.30 16.58
C LYS A 211 8.93 13.09 16.32
N GLY A 212 9.28 13.32 15.05
CA GLY A 212 10.33 14.26 14.63
C GLY A 212 11.77 13.72 14.58
N GLU A 213 11.98 12.41 14.48
CA GLU A 213 13.32 11.84 14.38
C GLU A 213 13.81 11.73 12.93
N LYS A 214 14.79 12.58 12.57
CA LYS A 214 15.44 12.55 11.25
C LYS A 214 16.05 11.18 10.98
N ILE A 215 15.59 10.53 9.91
CA ILE A 215 16.12 9.23 9.47
C ILE A 215 17.55 9.45 8.94
N GLY A 216 18.54 9.07 9.73
CA GLY A 216 19.95 9.20 9.34
C GLY A 216 20.29 8.34 8.12
N ARG A 217 21.17 8.82 7.24
CA ARG A 217 21.59 8.11 6.00
C ARG A 217 22.05 6.64 6.24
N ASN A 218 22.54 6.36 7.45
CA ASN A 218 23.04 5.04 7.87
C ASN A 218 22.08 4.26 8.79
N THR A 219 20.92 4.80 9.19
CA THR A 219 19.93 4.08 9.99
C THR A 219 19.24 3.00 9.16
N PRO A 220 18.64 1.97 9.78
CA PRO A 220 17.77 1.02 9.08
C PRO A 220 16.68 1.76 8.32
N CYS A 221 16.49 1.38 7.06
CA CYS A 221 15.53 2.02 6.18
C CYS A 221 14.10 1.86 6.75
N PRO A 222 13.26 2.92 6.78
CA PRO A 222 11.93 2.89 7.39
C PRO A 222 10.96 1.94 6.67
N CYS A 223 11.28 1.48 5.46
CA CYS A 223 10.52 0.46 4.74
C CYS A 223 10.63 -0.96 5.34
N GLY A 224 11.42 -1.13 6.40
CA GLY A 224 11.57 -2.42 7.09
C GLY A 224 12.47 -3.43 6.38
N SER A 225 13.18 -3.03 5.31
CA SER A 225 14.12 -3.89 4.57
C SER A 225 15.34 -4.35 5.39
N GLY A 226 15.59 -3.71 6.54
CA GLY A 226 16.74 -4.01 7.40
C GLY A 226 18.09 -3.53 6.84
N VAL A 227 18.14 -3.02 5.61
CA VAL A 227 19.33 -2.40 5.04
C VAL A 227 19.40 -0.91 5.40
N LYS A 228 20.59 -0.31 5.30
CA LYS A 228 20.79 1.13 5.57
C LYS A 228 19.96 1.97 4.60
N PHE A 229 19.41 3.10 5.05
CA PHE A 229 18.60 4.02 4.25
C PHE A 229 19.25 4.34 2.89
N LYS A 230 20.54 4.71 2.87
CA LYS A 230 21.32 4.99 1.64
C LYS A 230 21.46 3.83 0.64
N LYS A 231 21.19 2.60 1.06
CA LYS A 231 21.29 1.40 0.22
C LYS A 231 19.91 0.91 -0.24
N CYS A 232 18.85 1.66 0.05
CA CYS A 232 17.48 1.32 -0.28
C CYS A 232 16.80 2.58 -0.83
N HIS A 233 15.89 3.19 -0.08
CA HIS A 233 15.18 4.39 -0.49
C HIS A 233 16.06 5.62 -0.71
N GLY A 234 17.21 5.72 -0.03
CA GLY A 234 18.19 6.79 -0.23
C GLY A 234 19.31 6.44 -1.22
N ALA A 235 19.14 5.40 -2.05
CA ALA A 235 20.17 4.98 -3.02
C ALA A 235 20.22 5.86 -4.29
N ASN A 236 19.19 6.68 -4.53
CA ASN A 236 19.07 7.55 -5.70
C ASN A 236 19.20 9.05 -5.37
N ASN A 237 19.77 9.40 -4.21
CA ASN A 237 20.09 10.76 -3.79
C ASN A 237 21.61 10.98 -3.62
#